data_AF-A0A7X4A3K7-F1
#
_entry.id   AF-A0A7X4A3K7-F1
#
_cell.length_a   1.000
_cell.length_b   1.000
_cell.length_c   1.000
_cell.angle_alpha   90.00
_cell.angle_beta   90.00
_cell.angle_gamma   90.00
#
_symmetry.space_group_name_H-M   'P 1'
#
loop_
_entity.id
_entity.type
_entity.pdbx_description
1 polymer ?
#
loop_
_entity_poly.entity_id
_entity_poly.type
_entity_poly.pdbx_seq_one_letter_code
_entity_poly.pdbx_strand_id
1 'polypeptide(L)' 'MRRLIFAFAALFALAAVAKADEVKVGGDGLYHQDWFLQSFLDLKEDLQEAADAGKRLVILWEQKGCPYCKELHHVNFV' A
#
# COMPACT_ATOMS: atom_id res chain seq x y z
N MET A 1 -43.48 3.07 3.25
CA MET A 1 -42.69 1.80 3.24
C MET A 1 -41.64 1.74 2.14
N ARG A 2 -41.95 2.07 0.87
CA ARG A 2 -40.96 2.04 -0.25
C ARG A 2 -39.80 3.03 -0.11
N ARG A 3 -40.01 4.20 0.50
CA ARG A 3 -38.95 5.21 0.78
C ARG A 3 -37.93 4.76 1.85
N LEU A 4 -38.36 3.93 2.80
CA LEU A 4 -37.50 3.41 3.87
C LEU A 4 -36.56 2.31 3.34
N ILE A 5 -37.00 1.55 2.34
CA ILE A 5 -36.19 0.51 1.66
C ILE A 5 -35.04 1.15 0.86
N PHE A 6 -35.30 2.26 0.17
CA PHE A 6 -34.24 2.99 -0.56
C PHE A 6 -33.20 3.65 0.36
N ALA A 7 -33.62 4.13 1.54
CA ALA A 7 -32.71 4.70 2.53
C ALA A 7 -31.75 3.65 3.13
N PHE A 8 -32.22 2.42 3.32
CA PHE A 8 -31.41 1.33 3.88
C PHE A 8 -30.37 0.80 2.87
N ALA A 9 -30.70 0.77 1.58
CA ALA A 9 -29.77 0.38 0.51
C ALA A 9 -28.63 1.40 0.32
N ALA A 10 -28.90 2.70 0.47
CA ALA A 10 -27.88 3.75 0.42
C ALA A 10 -26.89 3.68 1.59
N LEU A 11 -27.34 3.25 2.77
CA LEU A 11 -26.49 3.10 3.96
C LEU A 11 -25.53 1.91 3.84
N PHE A 12 -25.93 0.84 3.16
CA PHE A 12 -25.07 -0.34 2.91
C PHE A 12 -23.99 -0.07 1.86
N ALA A 13 -24.24 0.82 0.89
CA ALA A 13 -23.27 1.16 -0.15
C ALA A 13 -22.08 1.99 0.38
N LEU A 14 -22.26 2.79 1.44
CA LEU A 14 -21.19 3.59 2.04
C LEU A 14 -20.19 2.77 2.88
N ALA A 15 -20.55 1.56 3.33
CA ALA A 15 -19.68 0.73 4.17
C ALA A 15 -18.64 -0.10 3.40
N ALA A 16 -18.67 -0.08 2.07
CA ALA A 16 -17.83 -0.95 1.23
C ALA A 16 -16.44 -0.37 0.87
N VAL A 17 -16.09 0.84 1.33
CA VAL A 17 -14.90 1.59 0.86
C VAL A 17 -13.70 1.50 1.82
N ALA A 18 -13.46 0.35 2.45
CA ALA A 18 -12.23 0.14 3.20
C ALA A 18 -11.86 -1.35 3.25
N LYS A 19 -11.57 -1.94 2.09
CA LYS A 19 -10.70 -3.12 2.11
C LYS A 19 -9.28 -2.59 2.26
N ALA A 20 -8.73 -2.74 3.47
CA ALA A 20 -7.30 -2.59 3.67
C ALA A 20 -6.61 -3.58 2.72
N ASP A 21 -5.76 -3.06 1.84
CA ASP A 21 -5.00 -3.90 0.93
C ASP A 21 -4.20 -4.91 1.74
N GLU A 22 -4.39 -6.19 1.42
CA GLU A 22 -3.70 -7.27 2.10
C GLU A 22 -2.21 -7.16 1.77
N VAL A 23 -1.38 -6.90 2.78
CA VAL A 23 0.07 -6.86 2.62
C VAL A 23 0.55 -8.21 2.11
N LYS A 24 1.10 -8.23 0.89
CA LYS A 24 1.56 -9.46 0.23
C LYS A 24 2.97 -9.78 0.68
N VAL A 25 3.24 -11.05 0.96
CA VAL A 25 4.61 -11.57 1.13
C VAL A 25 5.03 -12.22 -0.18
N GLY A 26 6.13 -11.73 -0.75
CA GLY A 26 6.69 -12.24 -2.00
C GLY A 26 7.32 -13.62 -1.83
N GLY A 27 7.64 -14.29 -2.94
CA GLY A 27 8.39 -15.56 -2.92
C GLY A 27 9.80 -15.43 -2.34
N ASP A 28 10.31 -14.21 -2.26
CA ASP A 28 11.55 -13.85 -1.58
C ASP A 28 11.41 -13.79 -0.05
N GLY A 29 10.20 -13.80 0.50
CA GLY A 29 9.91 -13.71 1.93
C GLY A 29 9.94 -12.27 2.48
N LEU A 30 9.85 -11.25 1.61
CA LEU A 30 9.73 -9.84 1.97
C LEU A 30 8.31 -9.33 1.74
N TYR A 31 7.92 -8.30 2.49
CA TYR A 31 6.61 -7.68 2.35
C TYR A 31 6.62 -6.69 1.17
N HIS A 32 5.55 -6.66 0.40
CA HIS A 32 5.41 -5.79 -0.78
C HIS A 32 4.15 -4.95 -0.68
N GLN A 33 4.27 -3.69 -1.09
CA GLN A 33 3.14 -2.78 -1.27
C GLN A 33 2.93 -2.52 -2.75
N ASP A 34 1.67 -2.37 -3.16
CA ASP A 34 1.32 -2.20 -4.57
C ASP A 34 1.82 -0.86 -5.15
N TRP A 35 2.21 0.09 -4.29
CA TRP A 35 2.76 1.39 -4.66
C TRP A 35 4.30 1.45 -4.65
N PHE A 36 5.00 0.34 -4.37
CA PHE A 36 6.46 0.30 -4.44
C PHE A 36 6.95 0.48 -5.88
N LEU A 37 8.00 1.29 -6.03
CA LEU A 37 8.70 1.44 -7.31
C LEU A 37 9.32 0.10 -7.70
N GLN A 38 9.02 -0.36 -8.92
CA GLN A 38 9.71 -1.48 -9.54
C GLN A 38 10.98 -0.96 -10.21
N SER A 39 12.12 -1.18 -9.59
CA SER A 39 13.42 -0.67 -10.06
C SER A 39 14.49 -1.76 -10.05
N PHE A 40 15.47 -1.63 -10.94
CA PHE A 40 16.71 -2.40 -10.93
C PHE A 40 17.75 -1.85 -9.92
N LEU A 41 17.35 -0.86 -9.11
CA LEU A 41 18.16 -0.16 -8.11
C LEU A 41 19.30 0.69 -8.72
N ASP A 42 19.08 1.29 -9.89
CA ASP A 42 19.92 2.40 -10.35
C ASP A 42 19.51 3.67 -9.58
N LEU A 43 20.05 3.81 -8.37
CA LEU A 43 19.63 4.84 -7.43
C LEU A 43 19.80 6.28 -7.97
N LYS A 44 20.72 6.49 -8.92
CA LYS A 44 20.92 7.81 -9.51
C LYS A 44 19.79 8.15 -10.47
N GLU A 45 19.43 7.20 -11.33
CA GLU A 45 18.31 7.35 -12.26
C GLU A 45 16.98 7.44 -11.49
N ASP A 46 16.75 6.54 -10.53
CA ASP A 46 15.56 6.54 -9.67
C ASP A 46 15.36 7.85 -8.92
N LEU A 47 16.44 8.45 -8.41
CA LEU A 47 16.38 9.73 -7.70
C LEU A 47 15.99 10.87 -8.63
N GLN A 48 16.55 10.90 -9.84
CA GLN A 48 16.25 11.93 -10.84
C GLN A 48 14.80 11.81 -11.30
N GLU A 49 14.32 10.60 -11.62
CA GLU A 49 12.94 10.35 -12.02
C GLU A 49 11.95 10.73 -10.91
N ALA A 50 12.26 10.40 -9.66
CA ALA A 50 11.45 10.81 -8.52
C ALA A 50 11.38 12.35 -8.41
N ALA A 51 12.51 13.05 -8.56
CA ALA A 51 12.57 14.50 -8.49
C ALA A 51 11.78 15.17 -9.63
N ASP A 52 11.91 14.66 -10.86
CA ASP A 52 11.18 15.16 -12.04
C ASP A 52 9.66 14.97 -11.88
N ALA A 53 9.24 13.91 -11.19
CA ALA A 53 7.85 13.67 -10.82
C ALA A 53 7.38 14.44 -9.57
N GLY A 54 8.24 15.30 -8.98
CA GLY A 54 7.93 16.06 -7.76
C GLY A 54 7.80 15.18 -6.50
N LYS A 55 8.41 14.00 -6.51
CA LYS A 55 8.42 13.01 -5.41
C LYS A 55 9.78 12.98 -4.71
N ARG A 56 9.84 12.26 -3.59
CA ARG A 56 11.09 11.93 -2.89
C ARG A 56 11.38 10.44 -3.07
N LEU A 57 12.65 10.09 -3.25
CA LEU A 57 13.10 8.70 -3.22
C LEU A 57 13.26 8.23 -1.78
N VAL A 58 12.73 7.04 -1.47
CA VAL A 58 12.91 6.36 -0.18
C VAL A 58 13.55 5.01 -0.46
N ILE A 59 14.63 4.71 0.25
CA ILE A 59 15.24 3.37 0.26
C ILE A 59 14.75 2.66 1.50
N LEU A 60 13.99 1.58 1.30
CA LEU A 60 13.52 0.72 2.38
C LEU A 60 14.45 -0.50 2.49
N TRP A 61 14.97 -0.75 3.69
CA TRP A 61 15.85 -1.88 3.94
C TRP A 61 15.19 -2.86 4.91
N GLU A 62 15.07 -4.12 4.51
CA GLU A 62 14.31 -5.12 5.26
C GLU A 62 15.02 -6.47 5.32
N GLN A 63 14.47 -7.37 6.15
CA GLN A 63 14.97 -8.73 6.32
C GLN A 63 13.80 -9.71 6.42
N LYS A 64 14.02 -10.94 5.93
CA LYS A 64 13.03 -12.02 6.04
C LYS A 64 12.71 -12.30 7.50
N GLY A 65 11.42 -12.40 7.83
CA GLY A 65 10.95 -12.69 9.20
C GLY A 65 11.10 -11.54 10.19
N CYS A 66 11.45 -10.33 9.75
CA CYS A 66 11.54 -9.15 10.61
C CYS A 66 10.16 -8.75 11.19
N PRO A 67 9.96 -8.81 12.52
CA PRO A 67 8.65 -8.51 13.13
C PRO A 67 8.27 -7.03 13.03
N TYR A 68 9.24 -6.12 13.10
CA TYR A 68 8.98 -4.69 12.95
C TYR A 68 8.68 -4.30 11.51
N CYS A 69 9.27 -4.99 10.54
CA CYS A 69 8.98 -4.82 9.12
C CYS A 69 7.52 -5.23 8.83
N LYS A 70 7.09 -6.36 9.42
CA LYS A 70 5.67 -6.75 9.40
C LYS A 70 4.77 -5.62 9.93
N GLU A 71 5.06 -5.09 11.11
CA GLU A 71 4.25 -4.02 11.70
C GLU A 71 4.22 -2.76 10.83
N LEU A 72 5.37 -2.32 10.33
CA LEU A 72 5.49 -1.17 9.42
C LEU A 72 4.55 -1.31 8.23
N HIS A 73 4.55 -2.48 7.58
CA HIS A 73 3.71 -2.74 6.41
C HIS A 73 2.21 -2.82 6.74
N HIS A 74 1.83 -3.30 7.93
CA HIS A 74 0.42 -3.47 8.31
C HIS A 74 -0.18 -2.26 9.03
N VAL A 75 0.63 -1.35 9.56
CA VAL A 75 0.18 -0.25 10.42
C VAL A 75 0.55 1.12 9.86
N ASN A 76 1.75 1.29 9.31
CA ASN A 76 2.27 2.59 8.88
C ASN A 76 2.13 2.85 7.37
N PHE A 77 2.12 1.79 6.57
CA PHE A 77 2.04 1.86 5.10
C PHE A 77 0.66 1.59 4.52
N VAL A 78 -0.34 1.35 5.39
CA VAL A 78 -1.76 1.17 5.06
C VAL A 78 -2.53 2.47 4.98
#